data_AF-A0A0M2U223-F1
#
_entry.id   AF-A0A0M2U223-F1
#
_cell.length_a   1.000
_cell.length_b   1.000
_cell.length_c   1.000
_cell.angle_alpha   90.00
_cell.angle_beta   90.00
_cell.angle_gamma   90.00
#
_symmetry.space_group_name_H-M   'P 1'
#
loop_
_entity.id
_entity.type
_entity.pdbx_description
1 polymer ?
#
loop_
_entity_poly.entity_id
_entity_poly.type
_entity_poly.pdbx_seq_one_letter_code
_entity_poly.pdbx_strand_id
1 'polypeptide(L)' 'MKAKITVKGQVTIPQKVRMALGVKAGDEIEFERTEKGYLIKKKIGPSPFSKYVGHLRSKAGKDTDVLIEDLRGR' A
#
# COMPACT_ATOMS: atom_id res chain seq x y z
N MET A 1 13.16 19.28 -9.71
CA MET A 1 13.86 18.02 -10.04
C MET A 1 13.42 17.57 -11.43
N LYS A 2 14.30 17.00 -12.26
CA LYS A 2 13.99 16.61 -13.65
C LYS A 2 14.17 15.10 -13.82
N ALA A 3 13.36 14.47 -14.66
CA ALA A 3 13.47 13.06 -15.03
C ALA A 3 13.68 12.96 -16.54
N LYS A 4 14.36 11.90 -17.00
CA LYS A 4 14.59 11.65 -18.42
C LYS A 4 13.62 10.58 -18.92
N ILE A 5 13.11 10.79 -20.13
CA ILE A 5 12.39 9.79 -20.89
C ILE A 5 13.43 8.96 -21.65
N THR A 6 13.35 7.63 -21.54
CA THR A 6 14.23 6.73 -22.30
C THR A 6 13.79 6.65 -23.76
N VAL A 7 14.62 6.09 -24.64
CA VAL A 7 14.26 5.87 -26.06
C VAL A 7 12.97 5.05 -26.22
N LYS A 8 12.70 4.16 -25.27
CA LYS A 8 11.49 3.33 -25.22
C LYS A 8 10.27 4.04 -24.62
N GLY A 9 10.36 5.33 -24.32
CA GLY A 9 9.27 6.12 -23.73
C GLY A 9 9.07 5.93 -22.23
N GLN A 10 9.97 5.25 -21.51
CA GLN A 10 9.84 5.06 -20.07
C GLN A 10 10.34 6.29 -19.29
N VAL A 11 9.62 6.68 -18.24
CA VAL A 11 10.06 7.75 -17.33
C VAL A 11 10.90 7.16 -16.21
N THR A 12 12.09 7.72 -15.98
CA THR A 12 12.94 7.30 -14.86
C THR A 12 12.57 8.06 -13.59
N ILE A 13 12.29 7.35 -12.49
CA ILE A 13 12.06 7.97 -11.18
C ILE A 13 13.40 8.11 -10.42
N PRO A 14 13.88 9.33 -10.10
CA PRO A 14 15.11 9.52 -9.34
C PRO A 14 15.06 8.89 -7.94
N GLN A 15 16.22 8.46 -7.43
CA GLN A 15 16.31 7.71 -6.16
C GLN A 15 15.62 8.40 -4.98
N LYS A 16 15.80 9.72 -4.82
CA LYS A 16 15.17 10.49 -3.73
C LYS A 16 13.64 10.39 -3.76
N VAL A 17 13.03 10.41 -4.95
CA VAL A 17 11.58 10.25 -5.10
C VAL A 17 11.13 8.81 -4.93
N ARG A 18 11.90 7.81 -5.40
CA ARG A 18 11.58 6.40 -5.13
C ARG A 18 11.51 6.10 -3.64
N MET A 19 12.47 6.61 -2.88
CA MET A 19 12.50 6.45 -1.43
C MET A 19 11.32 7.15 -0.75
N ALA A 20 11.02 8.39 -1.13
CA ALA A 20 9.89 9.13 -0.59
C ALA A 20 8.52 8.48 -0.92
N LEU A 21 8.38 7.89 -2.11
CA LEU A 21 7.18 7.15 -2.52
C LEU A 21 7.12 5.71 -1.96
N GLY A 22 8.20 5.21 -1.36
CA GLY A 22 8.28 3.83 -0.88
C GLY A 22 8.15 2.78 -1.98
N VAL A 23 8.60 3.09 -3.20
CA VAL A 23 8.52 2.18 -4.37
C VAL A 23 9.85 1.50 -4.65
N LYS A 24 9.79 0.23 -5.05
CA LYS A 24 10.92 -0.61 -5.45
C LYS A 24 10.75 -1.11 -6.88
N ALA A 25 11.80 -1.72 -7.44
CA ALA A 25 11.69 -2.38 -8.73
C ALA A 25 10.61 -3.48 -8.68
N GLY A 26 9.70 -3.48 -9.64
CA GLY A 26 8.55 -4.39 -9.68
C GLY A 26 7.28 -3.84 -9.03
N ASP A 27 7.34 -2.74 -8.28
CA ASP A 27 6.13 -2.09 -7.76
C ASP A 27 5.36 -1.41 -8.90
N GLU A 28 4.03 -1.56 -8.88
CA GLU A 28 3.14 -0.82 -9.77
C GLU A 28 2.91 0.60 -9.23
N ILE A 29 2.86 1.56 -10.16
CA ILE A 29 2.52 2.95 -9.90
C ILE A 29 1.31 3.35 -10.73
N GLU A 30 0.47 4.21 -10.19
CA GLU A 30 -0.71 4.74 -10.86
C GLU A 30 -0.50 6.21 -11.22
N PHE A 31 -0.93 6.56 -12.44
CA PHE A 31 -0.93 7.93 -12.94
C PHE A 31 -2.36 8.45 -12.94
N GLU A 32 -2.65 9.37 -12.04
CA GLU A 32 -3.96 10.00 -11.93
C GLU A 32 -3.92 11.39 -12.56
N ARG A 33 -4.83 11.68 -13.49
CA ARG A 33 -4.93 13.01 -14.09
C ARG A 33 -5.71 13.93 -13.14
N THR A 34 -5.13 15.10 -12.87
CA THR A 34 -5.71 16.17 -12.05
C THR A 34 -5.75 17.46 -12.87
N GLU A 35 -6.45 18.48 -12.36
CA GLU A 35 -6.48 19.81 -12.98
C GLU A 35 -5.10 20.46 -13.10
N LYS A 36 -4.17 20.11 -12.20
CA LYS A 36 -2.80 20.68 -12.14
C LYS A 36 -1.75 19.82 -12.86
N GLY A 37 -2.15 18.71 -13.48
CA GLY A 37 -1.24 17.77 -14.14
C GLY A 37 -1.45 16.32 -13.67
N TYR A 38 -0.38 15.52 -13.65
CA TYR A 38 -0.47 14.12 -13.24
C TYR A 38 0.07 13.90 -11.83
N LEU A 39 -0.66 13.11 -11.04
CA LEU A 39 -0.26 12.64 -9.73
C LEU A 39 0.21 11.19 -9.84
N ILE A 40 1.39 10.90 -9.30
CA ILE A 40 1.96 9.55 -9.27
C ILE A 40 1.81 8.99 -7.87
N LYS A 41 1.13 7.84 -7.76
CA LYS A 41 0.94 7.12 -6.49
C LYS A 41 1.46 5.70 -6.59
N LYS A 42 1.98 5.17 -5.49
CA LYS A 42 2.22 3.73 -5.38
C LYS A 42 0.86 3.03 -5.44
N LYS A 43 0.72 2.03 -6.30
CA LYS A 43 -0.47 1.20 -6.29
C LYS A 43 -0.40 0.27 -5.10
N ILE A 44 -1.32 0.47 -4.16
CA ILE A 44 -1.45 -0.39 -2.98
C ILE A 44 -2.56 -1.38 -3.32
N GLY A 45 -2.18 -2.65 -3.51
CA GLY A 45 -3.15 -3.73 -3.62
C GLY A 45 -3.99 -3.87 -2.34
N PRO A 46 -5.10 -4.63 -2.39
CA PRO A 46 -5.88 -4.90 -1.18
C PRO A 46 -4.97 -5.44 -0.07
N SER A 47 -5.15 -4.94 1.15
CA SER A 47 -4.37 -5.38 2.30
C SER A 47 -4.47 -6.91 2.41
N PRO A 48 -3.37 -7.63 2.68
CA PRO A 48 -3.44 -9.07 3.00
C PRO A 48 -4.40 -9.36 4.17
N PHE A 49 -4.64 -8.35 5.01
CA PHE A 49 -5.57 -8.40 6.13
C PHE A 49 -7.02 -8.09 5.76
N SER A 50 -7.30 -7.56 4.56
CA SER A 50 -8.64 -7.17 4.15
C SER A 50 -9.65 -8.31 4.29
N LYS A 51 -9.24 -9.55 4.03
CA LYS A 51 -10.10 -10.72 4.21
C LYS A 51 -10.45 -10.98 5.69
N TYR A 52 -9.61 -10.61 6.65
CA TYR A 52 -9.84 -10.88 8.07
C TYR A 52 -10.60 -9.75 8.77
N VAL A 53 -10.68 -8.57 8.16
CA VAL A 53 -11.43 -7.44 8.73
C VAL A 53 -12.88 -7.87 8.96
N GLY A 54 -13.34 -7.77 10.21
CA GLY A 54 -14.70 -8.13 10.62
C GLY A 54 -14.93 -9.59 11.02
N HIS A 55 -13.93 -10.49 10.90
CA HIS A 55 -14.07 -11.90 11.29
C HIS A 55 -14.39 -12.11 12.79
N LEU A 56 -14.03 -11.15 13.65
CA LEU A 56 -14.26 -11.21 15.09
C LEU A 56 -15.43 -10.34 15.57
N ARG A 57 -16.29 -9.85 14.66
CA ARG A 57 -17.45 -9.00 15.05
C ARG A 57 -18.36 -9.66 16.07
N SER A 58 -18.56 -10.97 16.00
CA SER A 58 -19.37 -11.73 16.96
C SER A 58 -18.77 -11.79 18.36
N LYS A 59 -17.46 -11.50 18.50
CA LYS A 59 -16.75 -11.43 19.78
C LYS A 59 -16.51 -9.97 20.22
N ALA A 60 -17.20 -9.00 19.60
CA ALA A 60 -17.11 -7.60 20.00
C ALA A 60 -17.53 -7.40 21.47
N GLY A 61 -16.76 -6.60 22.20
CA GLY A 61 -16.98 -6.35 23.64
C GLY A 61 -16.32 -7.36 24.58
N LYS A 62 -15.71 -8.45 24.06
CA LYS A 62 -14.80 -9.27 24.87
C LYS A 62 -13.46 -8.59 25.01
N ASP A 63 -12.85 -8.77 26.17
CA ASP A 63 -11.48 -8.35 26.41
C ASP A 63 -10.52 -9.05 25.42
N THR A 64 -9.56 -8.29 24.90
CA THR A 64 -8.66 -8.77 23.85
C THR A 64 -7.70 -9.84 24.36
N ASP A 65 -7.23 -9.72 25.61
CA ASP A 65 -6.29 -10.66 26.18
C ASP A 65 -6.99 -12.00 26.46
N VAL A 66 -8.21 -11.98 26.98
CA VAL A 66 -9.06 -13.18 27.14
C VAL A 66 -9.30 -13.87 25.80
N LEU A 67 -9.53 -13.10 24.74
CA LEU A 67 -9.73 -13.64 23.39
C LEU A 67 -8.50 -14.40 22.89
N ILE A 68 -7.31 -13.87 23.18
CA ILE A 68 -6.04 -14.44 22.74
C ILE A 68 -5.70 -15.70 23.53
N GLU A 69 -5.95 -15.73 24.84
CA GLU A 69 -5.78 -16.93 25.67
C GLU A 69 -6.70 -18.07 25.19
N ASP A 70 -7.99 -17.79 24.96
CA ASP A 70 -8.99 -18.73 24.41
C ASP A 70 -8.54 -19.33 23.07
N LEU A 71 -8.06 -18.48 22.14
CA LEU A 71 -7.53 -18.92 20.84
C LEU A 71 -6.24 -19.72 20.94
N ARG A 72 -5.47 -19.57 22.01
CA ARG A 72 -4.25 -20.32 22.30
C ARG A 72 -4.52 -21.63 23.05
N GLY A 73 -5.77 -21.92 23.41
CA GLY A 73 -6.17 -23.12 24.14
C GLY A 73 -5.73 -23.11 25.61
N ARG A 74 -5.66 -21.92 26.22
CA ARG A 74 -5.33 -21.72 27.63
C ARG A 74 -6.52 -21.15 28.39
#